data_AF-A0A8K0Y5L5-F1
#
_entry.id   AF-A0A8K0Y5L5-F1
#
_cell.length_a   1.000
_cell.length_b   1.000
_cell.length_c   1.000
_cell.angle_alpha   90.00
_cell.angle_beta   90.00
_cell.angle_gamma   90.00
#
_symmetry.space_group_name_H-M   'P 1'
#
loop_
_entity.id
_entity.type
_entity.pdbx_description
1 polymer ?
#
loop_
_entity_poly.entity_id
_entity_poly.type
_entity_poly.pdbx_seq_one_letter_code
_entity_poly.pdbx_strand_id
1 'polypeptide(L)'
;MDKLDDKMIIQVAQEEGKHIPRDLCLSMRGSYIVNDWIDIIKTRSAVAGFDLTEIDAGKMMTFVMRHDLGRKYSIHCKAFYEQAFESLECPAIFEISENTLVFNIPKSNFLSE
;
A
#
# COMPACT_ATOMS: atom_id res chain seq x y z
N MET A 1 -18.40 3.29 3.21
CA MET A 1 -17.57 3.56 4.41
C MET A 1 -18.08 4.74 5.24
N ASP A 2 -18.92 5.63 4.69
CA ASP A 2 -19.23 6.93 5.30
C ASP A 2 -19.85 6.90 6.69
N LYS A 3 -20.53 5.80 7.06
CA LYS A 3 -21.16 5.61 8.38
C LYS A 3 -20.22 5.02 9.44
N LEU A 4 -19.01 4.57 9.06
CA LEU A 4 -18.05 3.98 10.00
C LEU A 4 -17.15 5.06 10.62
N ASP A 5 -16.86 4.94 11.91
CA ASP A 5 -15.86 5.77 12.57
C ASP A 5 -14.45 5.47 12.02
N ASP A 6 -13.61 6.50 11.90
CA ASP A 6 -12.27 6.38 11.34
C ASP A 6 -11.41 5.42 12.16
N LYS A 7 -11.61 5.36 13.49
CA LYS A 7 -10.91 4.40 14.36
C LYS A 7 -11.25 2.96 14.01
N MET A 8 -12.51 2.67 13.72
CA MET A 8 -12.95 1.33 13.32
C MET A 8 -12.35 0.95 11.97
N ILE A 9 -12.32 1.90 11.02
CA ILE A 9 -11.70 1.69 9.70
C ILE A 9 -10.21 1.34 9.86
N ILE A 10 -9.48 2.11 10.67
CA ILE A 10 -8.06 1.86 10.93
C ILE A 10 -7.85 0.50 11.58
N GLN A 11 -8.64 0.16 12.61
CA GLN A 11 -8.48 -1.12 13.31
C GLN A 11 -8.70 -2.32 12.39
N VAL A 12 -9.75 -2.27 11.55
CA VAL A 12 -10.02 -3.33 10.57
C VAL A 12 -8.90 -3.41 9.54
N ALA A 13 -8.48 -2.27 8.97
CA ALA A 13 -7.39 -2.19 8.00
C ALA A 13 -6.07 -2.74 8.56
N GLN A 14 -5.75 -2.45 9.82
CA GLN A 14 -4.55 -2.95 10.48
C GLN A 14 -4.60 -4.46 10.69
N GLU A 15 -5.76 -5.00 11.08
CA GLU A 15 -5.91 -6.45 11.26
C GLU A 15 -5.81 -7.19 9.92
N GLU A 16 -6.45 -6.66 8.88
CA GLU A 16 -6.34 -7.16 7.51
C GLU A 16 -4.89 -7.12 7.00
N GLY A 17 -4.19 -6.00 7.26
CA GLY A 17 -2.83 -5.75 6.79
C GLY A 17 -1.76 -6.67 7.39
N LYS A 18 -2.04 -7.39 8.49
CA LYS A 18 -1.12 -8.37 9.09
C LYS A 18 -1.01 -9.68 8.33
N HIS A 19 -2.05 -10.05 7.56
CA HIS A 19 -2.17 -11.41 7.02
C HIS A 19 -2.48 -11.42 5.53
N ILE A 20 -3.41 -10.58 5.08
CA ILE A 20 -3.87 -10.58 3.68
C ILE A 20 -2.73 -10.30 2.68
N PRO A 21 -1.86 -9.29 2.88
CA PRO A 21 -0.77 -9.02 1.94
C PRO A 21 0.15 -10.24 1.74
N ARG A 22 0.53 -10.90 2.84
CA ARG A 22 1.39 -12.09 2.82
C ARG A 22 0.74 -13.23 2.06
N ASP A 23 -0.52 -13.55 2.37
CA ASP A 23 -1.24 -14.65 1.72
C ASP A 23 -1.43 -14.40 0.22
N LEU A 24 -1.73 -13.14 -0.17
CA LEU A 24 -1.82 -12.74 -1.58
C LEU A 24 -0.49 -12.90 -2.31
N CYS A 25 0.61 -12.40 -1.74
CA CYS A 25 1.93 -12.53 -2.38
C CYS A 25 2.36 -14.00 -2.48
N LEU A 26 2.20 -14.80 -1.43
CA LEU A 26 2.51 -16.23 -1.47
C LEU A 26 1.67 -16.97 -2.52
N SER A 27 0.38 -16.63 -2.64
CA SER A 27 -0.50 -17.27 -3.62
C SER A 27 -0.21 -16.86 -5.06
N MET A 28 0.21 -15.61 -5.32
CA MET A 28 0.32 -15.05 -6.68
C MET A 28 1.75 -14.94 -7.21
N ARG A 29 2.74 -14.94 -6.31
CA ARG A 29 4.17 -14.75 -6.61
C ARG A 29 5.04 -15.86 -6.01
N GLY A 30 4.57 -16.56 -4.99
CA GLY A 30 5.33 -17.64 -4.33
C GLY A 30 6.35 -17.13 -3.29
N SER A 31 6.45 -15.83 -3.10
CA SER A 31 7.32 -15.16 -2.13
C SER A 31 6.58 -13.99 -1.46
N TYR A 32 7.16 -13.46 -0.38
CA TYR A 32 6.67 -12.26 0.28
C TYR A 32 7.83 -11.30 0.54
N ILE A 33 8.13 -10.49 -0.48
CA ILE A 33 9.13 -9.41 -0.46
C ILE A 33 8.51 -8.11 -0.94
N VAL A 34 9.22 -6.99 -0.78
CA VAL A 34 8.75 -5.65 -1.18
C VAL A 34 8.39 -5.58 -2.66
N ASN A 35 9.22 -6.14 -3.56
CA ASN A 35 8.95 -6.17 -4.99
C ASN A 35 7.59 -6.83 -5.30
N ASP A 36 7.34 -8.02 -4.75
CA ASP A 36 6.08 -8.74 -4.95
C ASP A 36 4.87 -7.96 -4.47
N TRP A 37 4.98 -7.37 -3.28
CA TRP A 37 3.86 -6.62 -2.71
C TRP A 37 3.55 -5.38 -3.55
N ILE A 38 4.59 -4.69 -4.01
CA ILE A 38 4.46 -3.56 -4.93
C ILE A 38 3.81 -3.98 -6.25
N ASP A 39 4.17 -5.12 -6.81
CA ASP A 39 3.54 -5.65 -8.03
C ASP A 39 2.06 -6.00 -7.83
N ILE A 40 1.69 -6.53 -6.66
CA ILE A 40 0.30 -6.74 -6.29
C ILE A 40 -0.45 -5.42 -6.20
N ILE A 41 0.12 -4.40 -5.55
CA ILE A 41 -0.48 -3.05 -5.49
C ILE A 41 -0.70 -2.51 -6.90
N LYS A 42 0.32 -2.54 -7.77
CA LYS A 42 0.21 -2.09 -9.18
C LYS A 42 -0.89 -2.80 -9.93
N THR A 43 -0.93 -4.13 -9.83
CA THR A 43 -1.94 -4.96 -10.50
C THR A 43 -3.35 -4.59 -10.04
N ARG A 44 -3.55 -4.47 -8.72
CA ARG A 44 -4.87 -4.17 -8.16
C ARG A 44 -5.30 -2.73 -8.43
N SER A 45 -4.38 -1.77 -8.40
CA SER A 45 -4.64 -0.38 -8.81
C SER A 45 -5.10 -0.32 -10.27
N ALA A 46 -4.40 -0.99 -11.18
CA ALA A 46 -4.79 -1.04 -12.59
C ALA A 46 -6.18 -1.67 -12.80
N VAL A 47 -6.46 -2.80 -12.14
CA VAL A 47 -7.77 -3.48 -12.21
C VAL A 47 -8.89 -2.62 -11.62
N ALA A 48 -8.61 -1.84 -10.56
CA ALA A 48 -9.56 -0.93 -9.96
C ALA A 48 -9.74 0.39 -10.73
N GLY A 49 -8.97 0.61 -11.80
CA GLY A 49 -8.98 1.87 -12.56
C GLY A 49 -8.34 3.05 -11.82
N PHE A 50 -7.48 2.80 -10.84
CA PHE A 50 -6.74 3.83 -10.12
C PHE A 50 -5.51 4.25 -10.92
N ASP A 51 -5.17 5.54 -10.86
CA ASP A 51 -3.93 6.07 -11.41
C ASP A 51 -2.81 5.87 -10.38
N LEU A 52 -1.82 5.05 -10.72
CA LEU A 52 -0.64 4.81 -9.89
C LEU A 52 0.61 5.24 -10.66
N THR A 53 1.25 6.31 -10.20
CA THR A 53 2.49 6.83 -10.77
C THR A 53 3.68 6.46 -9.90
N GLU A 54 4.77 6.05 -10.53
CA GLU A 54 6.07 5.77 -9.90
C GLU A 54 7.05 6.90 -10.22
N ILE A 55 7.74 7.40 -9.18
CA ILE A 55 8.70 8.49 -9.28
C ILE A 55 9.99 8.05 -8.61
N ASP A 56 11.05 8.00 -9.40
CA ASP A 56 12.41 7.79 -8.88
C ASP A 56 12.91 9.08 -8.21
N ALA A 57 13.02 9.05 -6.88
CA ALA A 57 13.48 10.16 -6.04
C ALA A 57 14.87 9.86 -5.44
N GLY A 58 15.80 9.33 -6.24
CA GLY A 58 17.19 9.11 -5.85
C GLY A 58 17.34 7.92 -4.90
N LYS A 59 17.26 8.14 -3.59
CA LYS A 59 17.34 7.07 -2.56
C LYS A 59 15.99 6.44 -2.23
N MET A 60 14.91 7.10 -2.64
CA MET A 60 13.54 6.64 -2.40
C MET A 60 12.87 6.34 -3.74
N MET A 61 11.96 5.38 -3.73
CA MET A 61 10.93 5.22 -4.75
C MET A 61 9.63 5.79 -4.18
N THR A 62 9.04 6.74 -4.90
CA THR A 62 7.77 7.37 -4.51
C THR A 62 6.66 6.84 -5.38
N PHE A 63 5.57 6.43 -4.77
CA PHE A 63 4.37 5.99 -5.43
C PHE A 63 3.24 6.96 -5.10
N VAL A 64 2.52 7.40 -6.13
CA VAL A 64 1.36 8.30 -6.00
C VAL A 64 0.15 7.59 -6.59
N MET A 65 -0.77 7.18 -5.72
CA MET A 65 -2.01 6.53 -6.10
C MET A 65 -3.18 7.50 -5.99
N ARG A 66 -3.95 7.69 -7.06
CA ARG A 66 -5.18 8.48 -7.09
C ARG A 66 -6.40 7.59 -7.31
N HIS A 67 -7.47 7.86 -6.56
CA HIS A 67 -8.73 7.12 -6.60
C HIS A 67 -9.91 8.05 -6.26
N ASP A 68 -11.13 7.69 -6.66
CA ASP A 68 -12.35 8.51 -6.43
C ASP A 68 -13.25 7.95 -5.32
N LEU A 69 -12.64 7.44 -4.26
CA LEU A 69 -13.33 6.72 -3.17
C LEU A 69 -13.42 7.51 -1.84
N GLY A 70 -12.87 8.72 -1.81
CA GLY A 70 -12.95 9.62 -0.66
C GLY A 70 -11.99 9.29 0.48
N ARG A 71 -11.95 10.19 1.47
CA ARG A 71 -10.96 10.21 2.55
C ARG A 71 -10.89 8.93 3.35
N LYS A 72 -12.04 8.31 3.61
CA LYS A 72 -12.11 7.07 4.42
C LYS A 72 -11.41 5.90 3.74
N TYR A 73 -11.48 5.84 2.41
CA TYR A 73 -10.72 4.85 1.65
C TYR A 73 -9.22 5.13 1.70
N SER A 74 -8.82 6.40 1.61
CA SER A 74 -7.42 6.81 1.78
C SER A 74 -6.87 6.40 3.16
N ILE A 75 -7.66 6.59 4.23
CA ILE A 75 -7.32 6.16 5.60
C ILE A 75 -7.18 4.64 5.68
N HIS A 76 -8.15 3.90 5.12
CA HIS A 76 -8.11 2.43 5.08
C HIS A 76 -6.84 1.93 4.37
N CYS A 77 -6.57 2.43 3.15
CA CYS A 77 -5.41 2.00 2.38
C CYS A 77 -4.09 2.32 3.08
N LYS A 78 -3.99 3.51 3.69
CA LYS A 78 -2.81 3.89 4.48
C LYS A 78 -2.57 2.89 5.61
N ALA A 79 -3.57 2.64 6.46
CA ALA A 79 -3.43 1.74 7.60
C ALA A 79 -3.14 0.29 7.17
N PHE A 80 -3.78 -0.17 6.10
CA PHE A 80 -3.57 -1.51 5.55
C PHE A 80 -2.15 -1.67 4.96
N TYR A 81 -1.68 -0.69 4.17
CA TYR A 81 -0.33 -0.75 3.58
C TYR A 81 0.76 -0.54 4.63
N GLU A 82 0.58 0.36 5.60
CA GLU A 82 1.53 0.54 6.71
C GLU A 82 1.81 -0.79 7.43
N GLN A 83 0.78 -1.57 7.77
CA GLN A 83 0.99 -2.89 8.38
C GLN A 83 1.67 -3.88 7.43
N ALA A 84 1.33 -3.86 6.14
CA ALA A 84 1.97 -4.73 5.16
C ALA A 84 3.48 -4.46 5.09
N PHE A 85 3.88 -3.19 4.99
CA PHE A 85 5.29 -2.81 4.90
C PHE A 85 6.03 -2.96 6.24
N GLU A 86 5.37 -2.77 7.37
CA GLU A 86 5.95 -3.07 8.69
C GLU A 86 6.35 -4.56 8.77
N SER A 87 5.48 -5.47 8.31
CA SER A 87 5.78 -6.91 8.32
C SER A 87 6.90 -7.33 7.35
N LEU A 88 7.19 -6.49 6.35
CA LEU A 88 8.30 -6.63 5.41
C LEU A 88 9.58 -5.94 5.91
N GLU A 89 9.59 -5.44 7.16
CA GLU A 89 10.68 -4.66 7.75
C GLU A 89 11.09 -3.47 6.87
N CYS A 90 10.11 -2.90 6.17
CA CYS A 90 10.31 -1.82 5.20
C CYS A 90 9.79 -0.51 5.80
N PRO A 91 10.66 0.48 6.08
CA PRO A 91 10.27 1.73 6.71
C PRO A 91 9.65 2.69 5.68
N ALA A 92 8.51 2.31 5.13
CA ALA A 92 7.76 3.11 4.18
C ALA A 92 7.06 4.29 4.86
N ILE A 93 7.02 5.44 4.19
CA ILE A 93 6.44 6.69 4.73
C ILE A 93 5.19 7.04 3.93
N PHE A 94 4.07 7.27 4.62
CA PHE A 94 2.76 7.46 4.01
C PHE A 94 2.13 8.83 4.28
N GLU A 95 1.65 9.44 3.22
CA GLU A 95 0.82 10.65 3.24
C GLU A 95 -0.49 10.41 2.49
N ILE A 96 -1.57 11.00 2.97
CA ILE A 96 -2.88 10.88 2.35
C ILE A 96 -3.58 12.22 2.21
N SER A 97 -4.36 12.38 1.13
CA SER A 97 -5.35 13.43 0.93
C SER A 97 -6.77 12.82 0.88
N GLU A 98 -7.76 13.55 0.38
CA GLU A 98 -9.11 13.00 0.14
C GLU A 98 -9.04 11.75 -0.75
N ASN A 99 -8.31 11.86 -1.88
CA ASN A 99 -8.36 10.94 -3.01
C ASN A 99 -6.95 10.52 -3.48
N THR A 100 -5.94 10.72 -2.64
CA THR A 100 -4.56 10.41 -2.99
C THR A 100 -3.87 9.74 -1.82
N LEU A 101 -3.13 8.68 -2.12
CA LEU A 101 -2.19 8.02 -1.24
C LEU A 101 -0.80 8.16 -1.84
N VAL A 102 0.11 8.76 -1.09
CA VAL A 102 1.53 8.85 -1.43
C VAL A 102 2.30 7.95 -0.48
N PHE A 103 3.17 7.11 -1.01
CA PHE A 103 4.04 6.28 -0.20
C PHE A 103 5.46 6.23 -0.74
N ASN A 104 6.42 6.41 0.16
CA ASN A 104 7.83 6.49 -0.15
C ASN A 104 8.56 5.30 0.45
N ILE A 105 9.32 4.58 -0.37
CA ILE A 105 10.02 3.35 0.01
C ILE A 105 11.51 3.51 -0.24
N PRO A 106 12.39 3.18 0.71
CA PRO A 106 13.82 3.20 0.46
C PRO A 106 14.20 2.20 -0.63
N LYS A 107 15.01 2.61 -1.60
CA LYS A 107 15.43 1.73 -2.69
C LYS A 107 16.20 0.50 -2.22
N SER A 108 16.87 0.59 -1.07
CA SER A 108 17.57 -0.54 -0.43
C SER A 108 16.66 -1.70 -0.06
N ASN A 109 15.35 -1.48 0.04
CA ASN A 109 14.37 -2.52 0.34
C ASN A 109 13.87 -3.25 -0.91
N PHE A 110 14.20 -2.77 -2.12
CA PHE A 110 13.96 -3.52 -3.34
C PHE A 110 15.13 -4.44 -3.60
N LEU A 111 14.84 -5.72 -3.86
CA LEU A 111 15.86 -6.65 -4.32
C LEU A 111 16.12 -6.37 -5.81
N SER A 112 17.40 -6.32 -6.18
CA SER A 112 17.82 -6.36 -7.58
C SER A 112 17.51 -7.75 -8.13
N GLU A 113 16.73 -7.81 -9.20
CA GLU A 113 16.60 -9.01 -10.05
C GLU A 113 17.95 -9.44 -10.64
#